data_AF-A0A1W1X1Z5-F1
#
_entry.id   AF-A0A1W1X1Z5-F1
#
_cell.length_a   1.000
_cell.length_b   1.000
_cell.length_c   1.000
_cell.angle_alpha   90.00
_cell.angle_beta   90.00
_cell.angle_gamma   90.00
#
_symmetry.space_group_name_H-M   'P 1'
#
loop_
_entity.id
_entity.type
_entity.pdbx_description
1 polymer ?
#
loop_
_entity_poly.entity_id
_entity_poly.type
_entity_poly.pdbx_seq_one_letter_code
_entity_poly.pdbx_strand_id
1 'polypeptide(L)'
;MRRATILYLKRHPLAAVLVMALAFVTLTASSVNLLMLLHANLDFIWRSGWWALREGALLQLLGLLLSAIIALLSYLVFKTCEKLLVEKITDISVPPAAAVPEKPAKDATHGQRP
;
A
#
# COMPACT_ATOMS: atom_id res chain seq x y z
N MET A 1 3.02 -10.41 -16.24
CA MET A 1 3.75 -10.61 -14.97
C MET A 1 3.01 -10.15 -13.70
N ARG A 2 2.16 -9.11 -13.72
CA ARG A 2 1.44 -8.60 -12.52
C ARG A 2 0.48 -9.58 -11.82
N ARG A 3 -0.11 -10.55 -12.53
CA ARG A 3 -1.12 -11.48 -11.96
C ARG A 3 -0.51 -12.58 -11.09
N ALA A 4 0.68 -13.08 -11.44
CA ALA A 4 1.33 -14.17 -10.71
C ALA A 4 1.82 -13.73 -9.32
N THR A 5 2.37 -12.52 -9.21
CA THR A 5 2.78 -11.92 -7.94
C THR A 5 1.60 -11.71 -6.99
N ILE A 6 0.47 -11.21 -7.50
CA ILE A 6 -0.77 -11.03 -6.72
C ILE A 6 -1.32 -12.37 -6.24
N LEU A 7 -1.29 -13.41 -7.08
CA LEU A 7 -1.75 -14.76 -6.72
C LEU A 7 -0.84 -15.45 -5.68
N TYR A 8 0.47 -15.24 -5.76
CA TYR A 8 1.42 -15.76 -4.78
C TYR A 8 1.25 -15.11 -3.41
N LEU A 9 1.03 -13.78 -3.38
CA LEU A 9 0.75 -13.02 -2.17
C LEU A 9 -0.60 -13.41 -1.54
N LYS A 10 -1.60 -13.77 -2.35
CA LYS A 10 -2.91 -14.26 -1.86
C LYS A 10 -2.83 -15.64 -1.19
N ARG A 11 -1.86 -16.47 -1.58
CA ARG A 11 -1.65 -17.84 -1.06
C ARG A 11 -0.87 -17.86 0.26
N HIS A 12 0.04 -16.90 0.48
CA HIS A 12 0.87 -16.84 1.69
C HIS A 12 0.70 -15.49 2.43
N PRO A 13 -0.14 -15.41 3.48
CA PRO A 13 -0.34 -14.18 4.25
C PRO A 13 0.97 -13.68 4.89
N LEU A 14 1.89 -14.59 5.24
CA LEU A 14 3.24 -14.25 5.70
C LEU A 14 4.05 -13.46 4.66
N ALA A 15 3.91 -13.78 3.37
CA ALA A 15 4.58 -13.03 2.31
C ALA A 15 4.01 -11.62 2.18
N ALA A 16 2.69 -11.44 2.35
CA ALA A 16 2.06 -10.13 2.39
C ALA A 16 2.59 -9.30 3.57
N VAL A 17 2.70 -9.90 4.77
CA VAL A 17 3.24 -9.23 5.96
C VAL A 17 4.71 -8.84 5.77
N LEU A 18 5.54 -9.72 5.19
CA LEU A 18 6.95 -9.40 4.93
C LEU A 18 7.12 -8.25 3.92
N VAL A 19 6.35 -8.26 2.83
CA VAL A 19 6.35 -7.15 1.86
C VAL A 19 5.88 -5.85 2.52
N MET A 20 4.87 -5.94 3.38
CA MET A 20 4.35 -4.79 4.13
C MET A 20 5.40 -4.24 5.10
N ALA A 21 6.09 -5.10 5.84
CA ALA A 21 7.16 -4.72 6.76
C ALA A 21 8.33 -4.06 6.02
N LEU A 22 8.75 -4.63 4.89
CA LEU A 22 9.80 -4.04 4.07
C LEU A 22 9.38 -2.65 3.54
N ALA A 23 8.16 -2.53 3.02
CA ALA A 23 7.62 -1.25 2.56
C ALA A 23 7.50 -0.20 3.68
N PHE A 24 7.18 -0.65 4.91
CA PHE A 24 7.14 0.22 6.08
C PHE A 24 8.54 0.72 6.44
N VAL A 25 9.54 -0.17 6.50
CA VAL A 25 10.93 0.22 6.79
C VAL A 25 11.47 1.18 5.73
N THR A 26 11.23 0.92 4.44
CA THR A 26 11.67 1.82 3.37
C THR A 26 10.97 3.17 3.44
N LEU A 27 9.67 3.19 3.73
CA LEU A 27 8.90 4.43 3.94
C LEU A 27 9.47 5.24 5.10
N THR A 28 9.69 4.62 6.26
CA THR A 28 10.21 5.29 7.46
C THR A 28 11.63 5.81 7.23
N ALA A 29 12.54 4.99 6.69
CA ALA A 29 13.89 5.42 6.38
C ALA A 29 13.92 6.58 5.38
N SER A 30 13.10 6.50 4.33
CA SER A 30 12.99 7.58 3.34
C SER A 30 12.41 8.85 3.94
N SER A 31 11.46 8.74 4.86
CA SER A 31 10.84 9.89 5.55
C SER A 31 11.83 10.59 6.48
N VAL A 32 12.62 9.85 7.23
CA VAL A 32 13.70 10.41 8.07
C VAL A 32 14.76 11.08 7.21
N ASN A 33 15.19 10.42 6.13
CA ASN A 33 16.16 10.98 5.19
C ASN A 33 15.64 12.28 4.55
N LEU A 34 14.36 12.30 4.15
CA LEU A 34 13.71 13.50 3.63
C LEU A 34 13.76 14.66 4.63
N LEU A 35 13.38 14.41 5.88
CA LEU A 35 13.39 15.45 6.91
C LEU A 35 14.80 15.97 7.21
N MET A 36 15.79 15.07 7.31
CA MET A 36 17.19 15.45 7.52
C MET A 36 17.74 16.30 6.37
N LEU A 37 17.57 15.86 5.12
CA LEU A 37 18.06 16.61 3.98
C LEU A 37 17.31 17.93 3.81
N LEU A 38 15.99 17.96 4.02
CA LEU A 38 15.20 19.17 3.96
C LEU A 38 15.70 20.21 4.98
N HIS A 39 15.92 19.78 6.23
CA HIS A 39 16.45 20.65 7.28
C HIS A 39 17.84 21.18 6.93
N ALA A 40 18.73 20.32 6.44
CA ALA A 40 20.07 20.73 6.02
C ALA A 40 20.04 21.76 4.86
N ASN A 41 19.14 21.58 3.89
CA ASN A 41 18.98 22.52 2.78
C ASN A 41 18.39 23.85 3.25
N LEU A 42 17.38 23.83 4.13
CA LEU A 42 16.80 25.04 4.73
C LEU A 42 17.83 25.84 5.53
N ASP A 43 18.60 25.17 6.38
CA ASP A 43 19.68 25.80 7.16
C ASP A 43 20.74 26.42 6.23
N PHE A 44 21.09 25.73 5.14
CA PHE A 44 22.10 26.22 4.20
C PHE A 44 21.62 27.43 3.39
N ILE A 45 20.37 27.42 2.93
CA ILE A 45 19.73 28.56 2.25
C ILE A 45 19.60 29.74 3.22
N TRP A 46 19.21 29.50 4.47
CA TRP A 46 19.09 30.54 5.49
C TRP A 46 20.43 31.22 5.79
N ARG A 47 21.53 30.46 5.82
CA ARG A 47 22.88 30.98 6.10
C ARG A 47 23.57 31.60 4.90
N SER A 48 23.36 31.09 3.69
CA SER A 48 24.18 31.43 2.51
C SER A 48 23.40 32.10 1.37
N GLY A 49 22.08 32.26 1.49
CA GLY A 49 21.25 33.03 0.57
C GLY A 49 21.29 32.53 -0.89
N TRP A 50 21.39 33.46 -1.84
CA TRP A 50 21.31 33.17 -3.28
C TRP A 50 22.50 32.34 -3.82
N TRP A 51 23.65 32.37 -3.13
CA TRP A 51 24.79 31.52 -3.46
C TRP A 51 24.44 30.04 -3.26
N ALA A 52 23.79 29.68 -2.14
CA ALA A 52 23.41 28.30 -1.81
C ALA A 52 22.72 27.51 -2.94
N LEU A 53 21.84 28.17 -3.70
CA LEU A 53 21.10 27.53 -4.80
C LEU A 53 22.03 27.12 -5.96
N ARG A 54 23.13 27.83 -6.17
CA ARG A 54 24.04 27.66 -7.30
C ARG A 54 25.11 26.60 -7.03
N GLU A 55 25.52 26.38 -5.78
CA GLU A 55 26.58 25.43 -5.41
C GLU A 55 26.14 23.97 -5.25
N GLY A 56 24.84 23.65 -5.32
CA GLY A 56 24.39 22.25 -5.31
C GLY A 56 23.14 21.94 -4.51
N ALA A 57 22.57 22.92 -3.78
CA ALA A 57 21.30 22.73 -3.08
C ALA A 57 20.18 22.30 -4.04
N LEU A 58 20.20 22.74 -5.31
CA LEU A 58 19.23 22.34 -6.32
C LEU A 58 19.30 20.83 -6.67
N LEU A 59 20.50 20.27 -6.80
CA LEU A 59 20.68 18.83 -7.02
C LEU A 59 20.26 18.02 -5.80
N GLN A 60 20.53 18.55 -4.60
CA GLN A 60 20.13 17.91 -3.35
C GLN A 60 18.60 17.93 -3.18
N LEU A 61 17.93 19.00 -3.59
CA LEU A 61 16.47 19.11 -3.70
C LEU A 61 15.89 18.11 -4.71
N LEU A 62 16.58 17.85 -5.82
CA LEU A 62 16.15 16.84 -6.79
C LEU A 62 16.28 15.42 -6.24
N GLY A 63 17.38 15.12 -5.53
CA GLY A 63 17.55 13.85 -4.81
C GLY A 63 16.51 13.66 -3.70
N LEU A 64 16.15 14.74 -3.02
CA LEU A 64 15.04 14.79 -2.06
C LEU A 64 13.71 14.42 -2.73
N LEU A 65 13.42 15.02 -3.89
CA LEU A 65 12.20 14.73 -4.66
C LEU A 65 12.12 13.25 -5.07
N LEU A 66 13.25 12.67 -5.49
CA LEU A 66 13.31 11.25 -5.83
C LEU A 66 13.06 10.35 -4.61
N SER A 67 13.63 10.70 -3.45
CA SER A 67 13.37 10.01 -2.18
C SER A 67 11.90 10.11 -1.76
N ALA A 68 11.24 11.25 -2.02
CA ALA A 68 9.81 11.43 -1.77
C ALA A 68 8.95 10.53 -2.66
N ILE A 69 9.31 10.39 -3.93
CA ILE A 69 8.62 9.47 -4.86
C ILE A 69 8.78 8.02 -4.40
N ILE A 70 9.99 7.61 -3.98
CA ILE A 70 10.24 6.25 -3.46
C ILE A 70 9.44 5.98 -2.18
N ALA A 71 9.39 6.96 -1.27
CA ALA A 71 8.57 6.89 -0.07
C ALA A 71 7.09 6.72 -0.43
N LEU A 72 6.57 7.53 -1.36
CA LEU A 72 5.18 7.47 -1.80
C LEU A 72 4.83 6.11 -2.44
N LEU A 73 5.70 5.58 -3.30
CA LEU A 73 5.52 4.25 -3.90
C LEU A 73 5.49 3.15 -2.83
N SER A 74 6.41 3.21 -1.86
CA SER A 74 6.44 2.28 -0.74
C SER A 74 5.15 2.36 0.09
N TYR A 75 4.66 3.56 0.37
CA TYR A 75 3.39 3.79 1.06
C TYR A 75 2.20 3.16 0.33
N LEU A 76 2.12 3.33 -0.99
CA LEU A 76 1.04 2.72 -1.79
C LEU A 76 1.08 1.19 -1.75
N VAL A 77 2.27 0.59 -1.79
CA VAL A 77 2.46 -0.86 -1.64
C VAL A 77 1.99 -1.32 -0.25
N PHE A 78 2.41 -0.62 0.80
CA PHE A 78 1.99 -0.88 2.19
C PHE A 78 0.46 -0.86 2.32
N LYS A 79 -0.20 0.21 1.84
CA LYS A 79 -1.66 0.38 1.95
C LYS A 79 -2.44 -0.65 1.15
N THR A 80 -1.91 -1.07 0.01
CA THR A 80 -2.52 -2.14 -0.81
C THR A 80 -2.45 -3.49 -0.09
N CYS A 81 -1.31 -3.81 0.53
CA CYS A 81 -1.15 -5.02 1.33
C CYS A 81 -2.05 -5.00 2.57
N GLU A 82 -2.17 -3.85 3.23
CA GLU A 82 -3.07 -3.64 4.37
C GLU A 82 -4.52 -3.98 4.00
N LYS A 83 -5.04 -3.41 2.91
CA LYS A 83 -6.41 -3.67 2.46
C LYS A 83 -6.65 -5.17 2.21
N LEU A 84 -5.72 -5.84 1.54
CA LEU A 84 -5.85 -7.27 1.23
C LEU A 84 -5.86 -8.13 2.50
N LEU A 85 -5.08 -7.75 3.52
CA LEU A 85 -5.00 -8.47 4.79
C LEU A 85 -6.26 -8.22 5.64
N VAL A 86 -6.74 -6.97 5.71
CA VAL A 86 -7.96 -6.59 6.43
C VAL A 86 -9.19 -7.25 5.80
N GLU A 87 -9.30 -7.29 4.47
CA GLU A 87 -10.39 -7.97 3.76
C GLU A 87 -10.41 -9.46 4.11
N LYS A 88 -9.25 -10.14 4.06
CA LYS A 88 -9.16 -11.56 4.46
C LYS A 88 -9.55 -11.80 5.92
N ILE A 89 -9.12 -10.96 6.85
CA ILE A 89 -9.44 -11.13 8.28
C ILE A 89 -10.94 -10.89 8.52
N THR A 90 -11.51 -9.88 7.87
CA THR A 90 -12.94 -9.56 7.99
C THR A 90 -13.81 -10.65 7.38
N ASP A 91 -13.43 -11.20 6.22
CA ASP A 91 -14.13 -12.34 5.60
C ASP A 91 -14.11 -13.59 6.49
N ILE A 92 -13.02 -13.83 7.23
CA ILE A 92 -12.93 -14.93 8.22
C ILE A 92 -13.91 -14.73 9.38
N SER A 93 -14.20 -13.48 9.75
CA SER A 93 -15.05 -13.14 10.90
C SER A 93 -16.55 -13.27 10.63
N VAL A 94 -16.97 -13.59 9.40
CA VAL A 94 -18.36 -13.91 9.04
C VAL A 94 -18.50 -15.44 8.95
N PRO A 95 -19.07 -16.12 9.96
CA PRO A 95 -19.36 -17.54 9.87
C PRO A 95 -20.40 -17.79 8.77
N PRO A 96 -20.28 -18.86 7.97
CA PRO A 96 -21.19 -19.20 6.87
C PRO A 96 -22.65 -19.44 7.30
N ALA A 97 -22.95 -19.43 8.62
CA ALA A 97 -24.30 -19.53 9.14
C ALA A 97 -25.14 -18.25 9.00
N ALA A 98 -24.55 -17.10 8.66
CA ALA A 98 -25.28 -15.86 8.40
C ALA A 98 -25.71 -15.70 6.93
N ALA A 99 -25.22 -16.56 6.02
CA ALA A 99 -25.77 -16.70 4.69
C ALA A 99 -27.02 -17.58 4.79
N VAL A 100 -28.15 -16.95 5.08
CA VAL A 100 -29.48 -17.57 5.08
C VAL A 100 -29.63 -18.41 3.80
N PRO A 101 -29.99 -19.71 3.89
CA PRO A 101 -30.28 -20.49 2.70
C PRO A 101 -31.49 -19.85 2.01
N GLU A 102 -31.27 -19.35 0.79
CA GLU A 102 -32.34 -18.96 -0.12
C GLU A 102 -33.23 -20.20 -0.32
N LYS A 103 -34.40 -20.15 0.32
CA LYS A 103 -35.44 -21.18 0.34
C LYS A 103 -35.78 -21.58 -1.10
N PRO A 104 -35.76 -22.87 -1.49
CA PRO A 104 -36.17 -23.25 -2.84
C PRO A 104 -37.69 -23.17 -2.91
N ALA A 105 -38.19 -22.13 -3.57
CA ALA A 105 -39.63 -21.97 -3.84
C ALA A 105 -40.00 -22.66 -5.15
N LYS A 106 -40.22 -23.99 -5.01
CA LYS A 106 -41.19 -24.84 -5.71
C LYS A 106 -41.33 -24.70 -7.23
N ASP A 107 -40.88 -25.75 -7.92
CA ASP A 107 -41.48 -26.25 -9.15
C ASP A 107 -43.00 -26.40 -8.97
N ALA A 108 -43.75 -25.42 -9.48
CA ALA A 108 -45.17 -25.59 -9.73
C ALA A 108 -45.35 -26.44 -11.00
N THR A 109 -45.16 -27.74 -10.83
CA THR A 109 -45.71 -28.75 -11.73
C THR A 109 -47.24 -28.71 -11.57
N HIS A 110 -47.91 -27.86 -12.35
CA HIS A 110 -49.30 -28.07 -12.76
C HIS A 110 -49.19 -28.68 -14.16
N GLY A 111 -49.23 -30.00 -14.29
CA GLY A 111 -50.50 -30.71 -14.18
C GLY A 111 -51.01 -31.01 -15.59
N GLN A 112 -50.21 -31.72 -16.38
CA GLN A 112 -50.74 -32.51 -17.49
C GLN A 112 -51.60 -33.62 -16.90
N ARG A 113 -52.85 -33.71 -17.33
CA ARG A 113 -53.64 -34.94 -17.54
C ARG A 113 -54.93 -34.60 -18.32
N PRO A 114 -55.52 -35.60 -18.98
CA PRO A 114 -55.71 -35.67 -20.45
C PRO A 114 -57.01 -35.05 -20.98
#